data_AF-A0A7V4MQG6-F1
#
_entry.id   AF-A0A7V4MQG6-F1
#
_cell.length_a   1.000
_cell.length_b   1.000
_cell.length_c   1.000
_cell.angle_alpha   90.00
_cell.angle_beta   90.00
_cell.angle_gamma   90.00
#
_symmetry.space_group_name_H-M   'P 1'
#
loop_
_entity.id
_entity.type
_entity.pdbx_description
1 polymer ?
#
loop_
_entity_poly.entity_id
_entity_poly.type
_entity_poly.pdbx_seq_one_letter_code
_entity_poly.pdbx_strand_id
1 'polypeptide(L)'
;MPLVPDARLQTAALEHNGSLTQGTFYTTSRVVRTQHEKTAAQQLAAVILEMETYPAASVYAEASIPWVAVRAVSDPVGDPLPLDFARYLTPSTGQIARLRMFRDLLVRPGIWPAFARLARRSRCAARNLACWVEGYVEALVESSARGSLGP
;
A
#
# COMPACT_ATOMS: atom_id res chain seq x y z
N MET A 1 -11.07 -9.70 -13.45
CA MET A 1 -11.51 -8.45 -14.12
C MET A 1 -10.87 -7.29 -13.36
N PRO A 2 -10.33 -6.25 -14.01
CA PRO A 2 -9.82 -5.09 -13.29
C PRO A 2 -10.96 -4.38 -12.54
N LEU A 3 -10.70 -3.96 -11.30
CA LEU A 3 -11.62 -3.16 -10.50
C LEU A 3 -11.33 -1.67 -10.75
N VAL A 4 -12.38 -0.88 -10.96
CA VAL A 4 -12.28 0.55 -11.23
C VAL A 4 -12.84 1.31 -10.01
N PRO A 5 -12.04 2.16 -9.35
CA PRO A 5 -12.52 2.96 -8.23
C PRO A 5 -13.50 4.05 -8.68
N ASP A 6 -14.25 4.61 -7.74
CA ASP A 6 -15.18 5.71 -8.01
C ASP A 6 -14.45 6.93 -8.58
N ALA A 7 -14.93 7.44 -9.72
CA ALA A 7 -14.27 8.52 -10.45
C ALA A 7 -14.30 9.86 -9.71
N ARG A 8 -15.34 10.11 -8.89
CA ARG A 8 -15.47 11.34 -8.10
C ARG A 8 -14.46 11.32 -6.96
N LEU A 9 -14.35 10.19 -6.26
CA LEU A 9 -13.34 10.01 -5.21
C LEU A 9 -11.92 10.10 -5.77
N GLN A 10 -11.65 9.52 -6.95
CA GLN A 10 -10.35 9.67 -7.60
C GLN A 10 -10.03 11.12 -7.96
N THR A 11 -11.00 11.85 -8.52
CA THR A 11 -10.80 13.25 -8.91
C THR A 11 -10.50 14.11 -7.68
N ALA A 12 -11.28 13.96 -6.61
CA ALA A 12 -11.03 14.65 -5.35
C ALA A 12 -9.65 14.31 -4.76
N ALA A 13 -9.18 13.06 -4.92
CA ALA A 13 -7.84 12.66 -4.46
C ALA A 13 -6.72 13.33 -5.28
N LEU A 14 -6.92 13.55 -6.58
CA LEU A 14 -5.95 14.20 -7.46
C LEU A 14 -5.92 15.72 -7.28
N GLU A 15 -7.04 16.32 -6.92
CA GLU A 15 -7.17 17.75 -6.59
C GLU A 15 -6.67 18.07 -5.18
N HIS A 16 -6.59 17.08 -4.29
CA HIS A 16 -6.07 17.26 -2.94
C HIS A 16 -4.57 17.54 -2.95
N ASN A 17 -4.14 18.47 -2.09
CA ASN A 17 -2.74 18.87 -2.00
C ASN A 17 -1.82 17.70 -1.60
N GLY A 18 -0.78 17.50 -2.38
CA GLY A 18 0.24 16.48 -2.13
C GLY A 18 0.84 15.92 -3.41
N SER A 19 1.95 15.19 -3.28
CA SER A 19 2.52 14.46 -4.41
C SER A 19 1.80 13.11 -4.53
N LEU A 20 0.74 13.05 -5.33
CA LEU A 20 0.06 11.80 -5.68
C LEU A 20 0.47 11.35 -7.09
N THR A 21 0.57 10.05 -7.29
CA THR A 21 0.75 9.46 -8.62
C THR A 21 -0.38 8.49 -8.85
N GLN A 22 -1.21 8.76 -9.87
CA GLN A 22 -2.26 7.85 -10.29
C GLN A 22 -1.67 6.69 -11.07
N GLY A 23 -2.21 5.48 -10.86
CA GLY A 23 -1.87 4.34 -11.70
C GLY A 23 -2.49 3.05 -11.22
N THR A 24 -2.15 1.97 -11.91
CA THR A 24 -2.68 0.63 -11.62
C THR A 24 -1.98 0.01 -10.42
N PHE A 25 -2.75 -0.61 -9.54
CA PHE A 25 -2.23 -1.48 -8.49
C PHE A 25 -2.29 -2.93 -8.98
N TYR A 26 -1.24 -3.69 -8.72
CA TYR A 26 -1.21 -5.12 -8.95
C TYR A 26 -1.17 -5.85 -7.61
N THR A 27 -2.25 -6.55 -7.28
CA THR A 27 -2.32 -7.37 -6.07
C THR A 27 -1.78 -8.77 -6.35
N THR A 28 -0.83 -9.22 -5.53
CA THR A 28 -0.25 -10.57 -5.60
C THR A 28 -0.52 -11.34 -4.31
N SER A 29 -0.52 -12.67 -4.38
CA SER A 29 -0.71 -13.55 -3.23
C SER A 29 0.58 -13.83 -2.44
N ARG A 30 1.72 -13.27 -2.87
CA ARG A 30 3.02 -13.52 -2.25
C ARG A 30 3.88 -12.26 -2.18
N VAL A 31 4.83 -12.27 -1.26
CA VAL A 31 5.84 -11.21 -1.16
C VAL A 31 6.77 -11.25 -2.38
N VAL A 32 6.92 -10.12 -3.06
CA VAL A 32 7.92 -9.89 -4.13
C VAL A 32 9.14 -9.23 -3.49
N ARG A 33 10.25 -9.97 -3.43
CA ARG A 33 11.33 -9.68 -2.47
C ARG A 33 12.60 -9.19 -3.14
N THR A 34 13.08 -9.96 -4.09
CA THR A 34 14.41 -9.78 -4.69
C THR A 34 14.41 -8.67 -5.73
N GLN A 35 15.59 -8.09 -5.99
CA GLN A 35 15.75 -7.12 -7.08
C GLN A 35 15.28 -7.70 -8.42
N HIS A 36 15.60 -8.96 -8.70
CA HIS A 36 15.19 -9.64 -9.92
C HIS A 36 13.67 -9.74 -10.02
N GLU A 37 12.99 -10.22 -8.98
CA GLU A 37 11.52 -10.31 -8.98
C GLU A 37 10.86 -8.93 -9.11
N LYS A 38 11.38 -7.90 -8.40
CA LYS A 38 10.87 -6.53 -8.48
C LYS A 38 11.06 -5.92 -9.87
N THR A 39 12.18 -6.21 -10.53
CA THR A 39 12.48 -5.75 -11.89
C THR A 39 11.59 -6.46 -12.90
N ALA A 40 11.40 -7.78 -12.77
CA ALA A 40 10.48 -8.54 -13.61
C ALA A 40 9.03 -8.02 -13.46
N ALA A 41 8.62 -7.66 -12.24
CA ALA A 41 7.31 -7.07 -11.99
C ALA A 41 7.08 -5.71 -12.67
N GLN A 42 8.13 -4.99 -13.10
CA GLN A 42 7.97 -3.76 -13.87
C GLN A 42 7.27 -3.99 -15.21
N GLN A 43 7.30 -5.22 -15.74
CA GLN A 43 6.56 -5.60 -16.95
C GLN A 43 5.04 -5.52 -16.78
N LEU A 44 4.53 -5.49 -15.55
CA LEU A 44 3.10 -5.42 -15.25
C LEU A 44 2.51 -4.03 -15.51
N ALA A 45 3.34 -3.02 -15.83
CA ALA A 45 2.95 -1.62 -16.01
C ALA A 45 2.14 -1.03 -14.82
N ALA A 46 2.25 -1.65 -13.65
CA ALA A 46 1.61 -1.20 -12.41
C ALA A 46 2.52 -0.22 -11.69
N VAL A 47 1.93 0.82 -11.10
CA VAL A 47 2.64 1.80 -10.27
C VAL A 47 2.92 1.23 -8.87
N ILE A 48 2.04 0.35 -8.39
CA ILE A 48 2.15 -0.30 -7.09
C ILE A 48 1.98 -1.81 -7.24
N LEU A 49 2.83 -2.56 -6.55
CA LEU A 49 2.66 -4.00 -6.34
C LEU A 49 2.48 -4.24 -4.84
N GLU A 50 1.37 -4.88 -4.46
CA GLU A 50 0.96 -5.07 -3.06
C GLU A 50 0.13 -6.36 -2.91
N MET A 51 -0.44 -6.66 -1.73
CA MET A 51 -1.06 -7.96 -1.45
C MET A 51 -2.53 -7.92 -0.96
N GLU A 52 -3.12 -6.75 -0.74
CA GLU A 52 -4.38 -6.60 0.00
C GLU A 52 -5.47 -5.80 -0.73
N THR A 53 -5.16 -4.97 -1.72
CA THR A 53 -6.15 -4.02 -2.27
C THR A 53 -7.25 -4.70 -3.08
N TYR A 54 -6.93 -5.63 -3.99
CA TYR A 54 -7.95 -6.29 -4.81
C TYR A 54 -9.04 -7.00 -3.99
N PRO A 55 -8.74 -7.88 -3.02
CA PRO A 55 -9.79 -8.55 -2.24
C PRO A 55 -10.59 -7.59 -1.35
N ALA A 56 -9.99 -6.50 -0.87
CA ALA A 56 -10.74 -5.47 -0.15
C ALA A 56 -11.68 -4.70 -1.08
N ALA A 57 -11.17 -4.23 -2.22
CA ALA A 57 -11.93 -3.46 -3.21
C ALA A 57 -13.06 -4.28 -3.85
N SER A 58 -12.89 -5.60 -4.04
CA SER A 58 -13.94 -6.45 -4.60
C SER A 58 -15.19 -6.47 -3.73
N VAL A 59 -15.04 -6.49 -2.39
CA VAL A 59 -16.17 -6.46 -1.45
C VAL A 59 -16.96 -5.16 -1.60
N TYR A 60 -16.28 -4.01 -1.69
CA TYR A 60 -16.95 -2.72 -1.91
C TYR A 60 -17.62 -2.64 -3.28
N ALA A 61 -16.95 -3.13 -4.33
CA ALA A 61 -17.50 -3.15 -5.68
C ALA A 61 -18.75 -4.04 -5.80
N GLU A 62 -18.72 -5.24 -5.21
CA GLU A 62 -19.87 -6.15 -5.16
C GLU A 62 -21.05 -5.55 -4.39
N ALA A 63 -20.77 -4.80 -3.32
CA ALA A 63 -21.77 -4.08 -2.54
C ALA A 63 -22.22 -2.75 -3.18
N SER A 64 -21.68 -2.37 -4.35
CA SER A 64 -21.93 -1.07 -4.98
C SER A 64 -21.62 0.14 -4.07
N ILE A 65 -20.65 0.00 -3.17
CA ILE A 65 -20.18 1.06 -2.29
C ILE A 65 -19.05 1.82 -3.00
N PRO A 66 -19.13 3.15 -3.15
CA PRO A 66 -18.04 3.95 -3.73
C PRO A 66 -16.74 3.74 -2.95
N TRP A 67 -15.64 3.53 -3.68
CA TRP A 67 -14.34 3.26 -3.07
C TRP A 67 -13.21 3.92 -3.86
N VAL A 68 -12.12 4.23 -3.16
CA VAL A 68 -10.84 4.64 -3.74
C VAL A 68 -9.72 4.00 -2.92
N ALA A 69 -8.61 3.66 -3.56
CA ALA A 69 -7.45 3.08 -2.89
C ALA A 69 -6.24 4.00 -3.02
N VAL A 70 -5.58 4.28 -1.90
CA VAL A 70 -4.34 5.06 -1.85
C VAL A 70 -3.30 4.25 -1.09
N ARG A 71 -2.08 4.19 -1.63
CA ARG A 71 -0.96 3.43 -1.07
C ARG A 71 0.25 4.34 -0.98
N ALA A 72 1.02 4.20 0.08
CA ALA A 72 2.35 4.78 0.19
C ALA A 72 3.42 3.71 -0.04
N VAL A 73 4.50 4.08 -0.72
CA VAL A 73 5.60 3.17 -1.06
C VAL A 73 6.59 3.09 0.10
N SER A 74 6.71 1.91 0.72
CA SER A 74 7.71 1.63 1.76
C SER A 74 9.08 1.25 1.19
N ASP A 75 9.09 0.49 0.10
CA ASP A 75 10.28 -0.11 -0.50
C ASP A 75 10.22 -0.06 -2.04
N PRO A 76 10.99 0.83 -2.68
CA PRO A 76 10.98 0.96 -4.13
C PRO A 76 11.61 -0.26 -4.82
N VAL A 77 11.49 -0.32 -6.16
CA VAL A 77 12.02 -1.41 -6.99
C VAL A 77 13.51 -1.66 -6.74
N GLY A 78 14.31 -0.60 -6.50
CA GLY A 78 15.75 -0.68 -6.27
C GLY A 78 16.18 -1.04 -4.85
N ASP A 79 15.25 -1.33 -3.94
CA ASP A 79 15.58 -1.71 -2.56
C ASP A 79 14.99 -3.10 -2.24
N PRO A 80 15.79 -4.18 -2.33
CA PRO A 80 15.31 -5.51 -2.03
C PRO A 80 15.02 -5.66 -0.53
N LEU A 81 14.03 -6.50 -0.21
CA LEU A 81 13.68 -6.73 1.19
C LEU A 81 14.78 -7.55 1.89
N PRO A 82 15.19 -7.15 3.12
CA PRO A 82 16.32 -7.73 3.83
C PRO A 82 16.06 -9.13 4.38
N LEU A 83 14.79 -9.52 4.42
CA LEU A 83 14.31 -10.79 4.96
C LEU A 83 13.36 -11.46 3.98
N ASP A 84 13.38 -12.79 4.02
CA ASP A 84 12.35 -13.60 3.40
C ASP A 84 11.13 -13.66 4.30
N PHE A 85 10.31 -12.59 4.26
CA PHE A 85 9.10 -12.47 5.07
C PHE A 85 8.13 -13.62 4.89
N ALA A 86 8.13 -14.26 3.71
CA ALA A 86 7.29 -15.42 3.43
C ALA A 86 7.58 -16.59 4.39
N ARG A 87 8.82 -16.76 4.87
CA ARG A 87 9.18 -17.78 5.87
C ARG A 87 8.59 -17.55 7.25
N TYR A 88 8.18 -16.32 7.53
CA TYR A 88 7.61 -15.93 8.80
C TYR A 88 6.08 -15.77 8.72
N LEU A 89 5.46 -15.90 7.55
CA LEU A 89 4.01 -15.89 7.46
C LEU A 89 3.44 -17.16 8.07
N THR A 90 2.51 -17.00 9.01
CA THR A 90 1.73 -18.09 9.57
C THR A 90 0.67 -18.50 8.54
N PRO A 91 0.72 -19.72 7.97
CA PRO A 91 -0.16 -20.08 6.85
C PRO A 91 -1.66 -19.98 7.16
N SER A 92 -2.05 -20.21 8.42
CA SER A 92 -3.44 -20.17 8.85
C SER A 92 -4.01 -18.77 9.06
N THR A 93 -3.16 -17.76 9.28
CA THR A 93 -3.61 -16.40 9.62
C THR A 93 -3.06 -15.31 8.71
N GLY A 94 -2.07 -15.63 7.86
CA GLY A 94 -1.33 -14.64 7.08
C GLY A 94 -0.50 -13.68 7.93
N GLN A 95 -0.41 -13.87 9.24
CA GLN A 95 0.33 -12.97 10.12
C GLN A 95 1.81 -13.33 10.19
N ILE A 96 2.66 -12.31 10.25
CA ILE A 96 4.09 -12.49 10.48
C ILE A 96 4.31 -13.00 11.91
N ALA A 97 4.92 -14.18 12.02
CA ALA A 97 5.43 -14.79 13.24
C ALA A 97 6.63 -14.00 13.77
N ARG A 98 6.34 -12.86 14.41
CA ARG A 98 7.32 -11.86 14.87
C ARG A 98 8.45 -12.49 15.68
N LEU A 99 8.15 -13.42 16.58
CA LEU A 99 9.15 -14.07 17.43
C LEU A 99 10.20 -14.84 16.62
N ARG A 100 9.77 -15.60 15.60
CA ARG A 100 10.68 -16.33 14.70
C ARG A 100 11.54 -15.39 13.87
N MET A 101 10.94 -14.30 13.38
CA MET A 101 11.64 -13.25 12.65
C MET A 101 12.70 -12.56 13.51
N PHE A 102 12.37 -12.19 14.75
CA PHE A 102 13.30 -11.57 15.69
C PHE A 102 14.50 -12.46 16.01
N ARG A 103 14.28 -13.76 16.22
CA ARG A 103 15.37 -14.72 16.45
C ARG A 103 16.35 -14.74 15.26
N ASP A 104 15.85 -14.83 14.04
CA ASP A 104 16.70 -14.89 12.86
C ASP A 104 17.40 -13.54 12.59
N LEU A 105 16.79 -12.42 12.97
CA LEU A 105 17.42 -11.10 12.94
C LEU A 105 18.61 -11.04 13.91
N LEU A 106 18.49 -11.58 15.13
CA LEU A 106 19.58 -11.59 16.12
C LEU A 106 20.80 -12.38 15.65
N VAL A 107 20.60 -13.48 14.92
CA VAL A 107 21.69 -14.34 14.42
C VAL A 107 22.37 -13.74 13.17
N ARG A 108 21.81 -12.69 12.56
CA ARG A 108 22.31 -12.07 11.32
C ARG A 108 22.52 -10.55 11.48
N PRO A 109 23.57 -10.11 12.18
CA PRO A 109 23.83 -8.68 12.38
C PRO A 109 24.03 -7.89 11.07
N GLY A 110 24.54 -8.54 10.03
CA GLY A 110 24.77 -7.91 8.72
C GLY A 110 23.51 -7.36 8.02
N ILE A 111 22.31 -7.83 8.38
CA ILE A 111 21.05 -7.35 7.77
C ILE A 111 20.39 -6.20 8.56
N TRP A 112 20.90 -5.87 9.75
CA TRP A 112 20.29 -4.85 10.62
C TRP A 112 20.23 -3.46 9.97
N PRO A 113 21.26 -2.97 9.25
CA PRO A 113 21.16 -1.66 8.61
C PRO A 113 20.05 -1.60 7.56
N ALA A 114 19.89 -2.67 6.77
CA ALA A 114 18.84 -2.77 5.76
C ALA A 114 17.44 -2.86 6.40
N PHE A 115 17.30 -3.63 7.48
CA PHE A 115 16.05 -3.69 8.25
C PHE A 115 15.69 -2.35 8.90
N ALA A 116 16.67 -1.66 9.50
CA ALA A 116 16.48 -0.33 10.07
C ALA A 116 16.07 0.69 9.01
N ARG A 117 16.65 0.62 7.80
CA ARG A 117 16.26 1.46 6.66
C ARG A 117 14.81 1.21 6.24
N LEU A 118 14.44 -0.05 6.08
CA LEU A 118 13.06 -0.45 5.77
C LEU A 118 12.10 0.06 6.84
N ALA A 119 12.39 -0.18 8.13
CA ALA A 119 11.53 0.28 9.23
C ALA A 119 11.36 1.81 9.25
N ARG A 120 12.43 2.58 9.02
CA ARG A 120 12.36 4.05 8.91
C ARG A 120 11.48 4.48 7.72
N ARG A 121 11.67 3.85 6.56
CA ARG A 121 10.87 4.17 5.36
C ARG A 121 9.40 3.79 5.53
N SER A 122 9.10 2.62 6.06
CA SER A 122 7.73 2.21 6.37
C SER A 122 7.04 3.16 7.33
N ARG A 123 7.74 3.64 8.38
CA ARG A 123 7.19 4.66 9.30
C ARG A 123 6.96 6.00 8.59
N CYS A 124 7.89 6.43 7.74
CA CYS A 124 7.73 7.64 6.95
C CYS A 124 6.54 7.54 5.99
N ALA A 125 6.45 6.44 5.23
CA ALA A 125 5.36 6.15 4.32
C ALA A 125 4.01 6.11 5.04
N ALA A 126 3.92 5.43 6.18
CA ALA A 126 2.70 5.38 6.99
C ALA A 126 2.29 6.76 7.52
N ARG A 127 3.25 7.56 8.02
CA ARG A 127 2.96 8.93 8.47
C ARG A 127 2.48 9.81 7.32
N ASN A 128 3.16 9.77 6.18
CA ASN A 128 2.78 10.56 5.02
C ASN A 128 1.39 10.16 4.51
N LEU A 129 1.09 8.86 4.50
CA LEU A 129 -0.24 8.36 4.14
C LEU A 129 -1.31 8.84 5.13
N ALA A 130 -1.04 8.76 6.43
CA ALA A 130 -1.98 9.21 7.46
C ALA A 130 -2.29 10.70 7.30
N CYS A 131 -1.27 11.56 7.25
CA CYS A 131 -1.47 13.00 7.08
C CYS A 131 -2.23 13.34 5.78
N TRP A 132 -1.95 12.63 4.69
CA TRP A 132 -2.65 12.84 3.42
C TRP A 132 -4.12 12.38 3.49
N VAL A 133 -4.39 11.21 4.09
CA VAL A 133 -5.75 10.66 4.22
C VAL A 133 -6.60 11.55 5.13
N GLU A 134 -6.05 12.05 6.23
CA GLU A 134 -6.74 12.98 7.14
C GLU A 134 -7.23 14.22 6.38
N GLY A 135 -6.32 14.92 5.66
CA GLY A 135 -6.69 16.09 4.87
C GLY A 135 -7.66 15.77 3.72
N TYR A 136 -7.50 14.61 3.07
CA TYR A 136 -8.39 14.18 2.00
C TYR A 136 -9.82 13.93 2.50
N VAL A 137 -9.98 13.27 3.65
CA VAL A 137 -11.28 13.01 4.26
C VAL A 137 -11.96 14.31 4.70
N GLU A 138 -11.22 15.24 5.30
CA GLU A 138 -11.75 16.57 5.64
C GLU A 138 -12.28 17.31 4.41
N ALA A 139 -11.49 17.35 3.32
CA ALA A 139 -11.88 17.99 2.06
C ALA A 139 -13.13 17.36 1.43
N LEU A 140 -13.27 16.03 1.51
CA LEU A 140 -14.46 15.32 1.05
C LEU A 140 -15.71 15.68 1.85
N VAL A 141 -15.60 15.73 3.18
CA VAL A 141 -16.71 16.07 4.08
C VAL A 141 -17.20 17.48 3.81
N GLU A 142 -16.28 18.44 3.67
CA GLU A 142 -16.64 19.81 3.35
C GLU A 142 -17.31 19.95 1.97
N SER A 143 -16.82 19.21 0.97
CA SER A 143 -17.38 19.25 -0.39
C SER A 143 -18.78 18.62 -0.44
N SER A 144 -19.02 17.58 0.35
CA SER A 144 -20.35 17.01 0.58
C SER A 144 -21.30 18.02 1.23
N ALA A 145 -20.84 18.73 2.27
CA ALA A 145 -21.62 19.76 2.97
C ALA A 145 -21.95 20.96 2.06
N ARG A 146 -21.03 21.38 1.19
CA ARG A 146 -21.27 22.43 0.18
C ARG A 146 -22.24 21.97 -0.91
N GLY A 147 -22.19 20.68 -1.29
CA GLY A 147 -23.11 20.08 -2.25
C GLY A 147 -24.55 19.91 -1.76
N SER A 148 -24.79 19.88 -0.43
CA SER A 148 -26.13 19.78 0.15
C SER A 148 -26.81 21.15 0.40
N LEU A 149 -26.18 22.25 0.00
CA LEU A 149 -26.72 23.62 0.07
C LEU A 149 -26.91 24.20 -1.35
N GLY A 150 -27.55 23.45 -2.23
CA GLY A 150 -28.16 23.98 -3.45
C GLY A 150 -29.68 24.09 -3.27
N PRO A 151 -30.33 25.19 -3.70
CA PRO A 151 -31.79 25.37 -3.61
C PRO A 151 -32.57 24.36 -4.45
#